data_AF-A0A1A8NC18-F1
#
_entry.id   AF-A0A1A8NC18-F1
#
_cell.length_a   1.000
_cell.length_b   1.000
_cell.length_c   1.000
_cell.angle_alpha   90.00
_cell.angle_beta   90.00
_cell.angle_gamma   90.00
#
_symmetry.space_group_name_H-M   'P 1'
#
loop_
_entity.id
_entity.type
_entity.pdbx_description
1 polymer ?
#
loop_
_entity_poly.entity_id
_entity_poly.type
_entity_poly.pdbx_seq_one_letter_code
_entity_poly.pdbx_strand_id
1 'polypeptide(L)'
;MKFAEHLASHITPEWRKQYLQYEAFKDMLYAAQDQAPSMEVADEDTVKRYYAKFEERFFQTCEKELLKINTFYSEKLAEAQRRYVTLQNELQSSLDAQRESTAPPGLRKRKTMFHLSQEERSKHHNIKDLKLAFSEFYLSLILLQNYQNLNF
;
A
#
# COMPACT_ATOMS: atom_id res chain seq x y z
N MET A 1 -8.95 24.57 6.08
CA MET A 1 -9.26 23.20 6.56
C MET A 1 -7.99 22.53 7.06
N LYS A 2 -8.05 21.66 8.07
CA LYS A 2 -6.88 20.97 8.65
C LYS A 2 -6.50 19.66 7.95
N PHE A 3 -6.89 19.49 6.68
CA PHE A 3 -6.63 18.25 5.93
C PHE A 3 -5.12 17.98 5.78
N ALA A 4 -4.31 19.01 5.59
CA ALA A 4 -2.86 18.84 5.50
C ALA A 4 -2.25 18.25 6.79
N GLU A 5 -2.70 18.69 7.96
CA GLU A 5 -2.29 18.14 9.26
C GLU A 5 -2.80 16.69 9.42
N HIS A 6 -4.03 16.41 8.98
CA HIS A 6 -4.60 15.07 9.01
C HIS A 6 -3.83 14.09 8.10
N LEU A 7 -3.54 14.50 6.87
CA LEU A 7 -2.75 13.73 5.91
C LEU A 7 -1.34 13.48 6.47
N ALA A 8 -0.65 14.51 6.94
CA ALA A 8 0.70 14.37 7.47
C ALA A 8 0.81 13.42 8.68
N SER A 9 -0.22 13.38 9.54
CA SER A 9 -0.25 12.52 10.73
C SER A 9 -0.63 11.06 10.45
N HIS A 10 -1.32 10.77 9.35
CA HIS A 10 -1.81 9.43 9.01
C HIS A 10 -1.04 8.76 7.86
N ILE A 11 -0.01 9.42 7.33
CA ILE A 11 0.89 8.85 6.31
C ILE A 11 1.71 7.71 6.90
N THR A 12 1.75 6.59 6.16
CA THR A 12 2.74 5.53 6.34
C THR A 12 4.14 6.08 6.01
N PRO A 13 5.08 6.17 6.98
CA PRO A 13 6.37 6.84 6.78
C PRO A 13 7.16 6.33 5.58
N GLU A 14 7.10 5.02 5.32
CA GLU A 14 7.77 4.32 4.23
C GLU A 14 7.24 4.77 2.85
N TRP A 15 6.01 5.26 2.79
CA TRP A 15 5.30 5.60 1.55
C TRP A 15 5.11 7.11 1.38
N ARG A 16 5.70 7.94 2.25
CA ARG A 16 5.49 9.41 2.27
C ARG A 16 5.55 10.08 0.90
N LYS A 17 6.50 9.68 0.05
CA LYS A 17 6.70 10.27 -1.30
C LYS A 17 5.59 9.90 -2.30
N GLN A 18 4.83 8.84 -2.02
CA GLN A 18 3.81 8.30 -2.90
C GLN A 18 2.42 8.90 -2.65
N TYR A 19 2.24 9.64 -1.54
CA TYR A 19 1.00 10.37 -1.29
C TYR A 19 0.89 11.63 -2.14
N LEU A 20 -0.34 12.13 -2.30
CA LEU A 20 -0.64 13.40 -2.92
C LEU A 20 0.15 14.54 -2.27
N GLN A 21 0.83 15.35 -3.08
CA GLN A 21 1.54 16.53 -2.62
C GLN A 21 0.57 17.70 -2.33
N TYR A 22 -0.30 17.51 -1.33
CA TYR A 22 -1.39 18.43 -1.02
C TYR A 22 -0.91 19.86 -0.70
N GLU A 23 0.18 20.02 0.05
CA GLU A 23 0.73 21.36 0.33
C GLU A 23 1.31 22.03 -0.92
N ALA A 24 1.94 21.27 -1.83
CA ALA A 24 2.44 21.84 -3.08
C ALA A 24 1.30 22.36 -3.97
N PHE A 25 0.15 21.69 -3.98
CA PHE A 25 -1.05 22.19 -4.67
C PHE A 25 -1.63 23.43 -4.02
N LYS A 26 -1.63 23.52 -2.68
CA LYS A 26 -2.03 24.75 -1.98
C LYS A 26 -1.12 25.91 -2.34
N ASP A 27 0.20 25.71 -2.29
CA ASP A 27 1.19 26.72 -2.67
C ASP A 27 1.01 27.18 -4.12
N MET A 28 0.70 26.25 -5.01
CA MET A 28 0.41 26.54 -6.42
C MET A 28 -0.84 27.44 -6.58
N LEU A 29 -1.90 27.19 -5.82
CA LEU A 29 -3.10 28.03 -5.83
C LEU A 29 -2.85 29.42 -5.22
N TYR A 30 -2.12 29.50 -4.10
CA TYR A 30 -1.75 30.78 -3.50
C TYR A 30 -0.88 31.62 -4.44
N ALA A 31 0.11 31.01 -5.09
CA ALA A 31 0.96 31.70 -6.06
C ALA A 31 0.16 32.19 -7.27
N ALA A 32 -0.84 31.42 -7.73
CA ALA A 32 -1.70 31.84 -8.82
C ALA A 32 -2.61 33.01 -8.45
N GLN A 33 -3.05 33.08 -7.20
CA GLN A 33 -3.82 34.22 -6.70
C GLN A 33 -2.95 35.48 -6.55
N ASP A 34 -1.74 35.33 -6.00
CA ASP A 34 -0.80 36.43 -5.78
C ASP A 34 -0.28 37.04 -7.09
N GLN A 35 -0.05 36.18 -8.09
CA GLN A 35 0.45 36.59 -9.41
C GLN A 35 -0.66 36.94 -10.40
N ALA A 36 -1.93 36.90 -9.99
CA ALA A 36 -3.05 37.17 -10.87
C ALA A 36 -3.02 38.65 -11.33
N PRO A 37 -3.13 38.92 -12.64
CA PRO A 37 -3.20 40.29 -13.13
C PRO A 37 -4.47 40.99 -12.60
N SER A 38 -4.31 42.23 -12.12
CA SER A 38 -5.43 43.03 -11.62
C SER A 38 -6.40 43.36 -12.76
N MET A 39 -7.70 43.14 -12.53
CA MET A 39 -8.76 43.48 -13.48
C MET A 39 -8.89 44.99 -13.74
N GLU A 40 -8.30 45.83 -12.88
CA GLU A 40 -8.27 47.29 -13.06
C GLU A 40 -7.18 47.73 -14.06
N VAL A 41 -6.18 46.89 -14.30
CA VAL A 41 -4.96 47.23 -15.05
C VAL A 41 -4.78 46.36 -16.30
N ALA A 42 -5.32 45.15 -16.31
CA ALA A 42 -5.23 44.21 -17.42
C ALA A 42 -6.56 44.06 -18.15
N ASP A 43 -6.49 43.82 -19.46
CA ASP A 43 -7.63 43.48 -20.30
C ASP A 43 -8.15 42.07 -19.99
N GLU A 44 -9.43 41.86 -20.28
CA GLU A 44 -10.13 40.60 -20.00
C GLU A 44 -9.46 39.39 -20.67
N ASP A 45 -8.93 39.55 -21.88
CA ASP A 45 -8.25 38.49 -22.62
C ASP A 45 -6.91 38.09 -21.98
N THR A 46 -6.15 39.05 -21.44
CA THR A 46 -4.94 38.76 -20.67
C THR A 46 -5.25 37.98 -19.39
N VAL A 47 -6.30 38.36 -18.66
CA VAL A 47 -6.74 37.65 -17.44
C VAL A 47 -7.18 36.22 -17.79
N LYS A 48 -8.00 36.04 -18.83
CA LYS A 48 -8.41 34.71 -19.33
C LYS A 48 -7.22 33.85 -19.72
N ARG A 49 -6.27 34.41 -20.47
CA ARG A 49 -5.07 33.70 -20.90
C ARG A 49 -4.17 33.30 -19.72
N TYR A 50 -4.08 34.14 -18.70
CA TYR A 50 -3.36 33.83 -17.46
C TYR A 50 -3.97 32.59 -16.78
N TYR A 51 -5.28 32.59 -16.53
CA TYR A 51 -5.95 31.46 -15.88
C TYR A 51 -5.94 30.20 -16.75
N ALA A 52 -6.11 30.29 -18.07
CA ALA A 52 -6.02 29.14 -18.95
C ALA A 52 -4.63 28.46 -18.88
N LYS A 53 -3.55 29.26 -18.85
CA LYS A 53 -2.19 28.75 -18.68
C LYS A 53 -1.96 28.13 -17.28
N PHE A 54 -2.54 28.73 -16.25
CA PHE A 54 -2.51 28.18 -14.90
C PHE A 54 -3.25 26.84 -14.82
N GLU A 55 -4.47 26.76 -15.36
CA GLU A 55 -5.28 25.55 -15.41
C GLU A 55 -4.54 24.42 -16.11
N GLU A 56 -3.95 24.69 -17.28
CA GLU A 56 -3.17 23.68 -18.01
C GLU A 56 -2.03 23.12 -17.13
N ARG A 57 -1.26 23.98 -16.48
CA ARG A 57 -0.18 23.56 -15.58
C ARG A 57 -0.69 22.81 -14.36
N PHE A 58 -1.81 23.26 -13.78
CA PHE A 58 -2.42 22.66 -12.61
C PHE A 58 -2.89 21.24 -12.94
N PHE A 59 -3.69 21.06 -14.00
CA PHE A 59 -4.20 19.75 -14.41
C PHE A 59 -3.10 18.80 -14.87
N GLN A 60 -2.06 19.28 -15.57
CA GLN A 60 -0.88 18.46 -15.86
C GLN A 60 -0.19 17.95 -14.57
N THR A 61 -0.21 18.74 -13.50
CA THR A 61 0.34 18.33 -12.21
C THR A 61 -0.59 17.32 -11.52
N CYS A 62 -1.91 17.53 -11.59
CA CYS A 62 -2.90 16.57 -11.10
C CYS A 62 -2.77 15.20 -11.80
N GLU A 63 -2.64 15.18 -13.13
CA GLU A 63 -2.46 13.95 -13.90
C GLU A 63 -1.19 13.21 -13.49
N LYS A 64 -0.07 13.93 -13.29
CA LYS A 64 1.19 13.33 -12.82
C LYS A 64 1.05 12.71 -11.43
N GLU A 65 0.40 13.42 -10.50
CA GLU A 65 0.19 12.92 -9.14
C GLU A 65 -0.79 11.74 -9.11
N LEU A 66 -1.85 11.79 -9.91
CA LEU A 66 -2.79 10.69 -10.08
C LEU A 66 -2.11 9.45 -10.66
N LEU A 67 -1.29 9.62 -11.71
CA LEU A 67 -0.54 8.53 -12.31
C LEU A 67 0.43 7.89 -11.30
N LYS A 68 1.14 8.71 -10.51
CA LYS A 68 2.02 8.24 -9.43
C LYS A 68 1.24 7.38 -8.43
N ILE A 69 0.12 7.90 -7.92
CA ILE A 69 -0.71 7.22 -6.93
C ILE A 69 -1.25 5.89 -7.48
N ASN A 70 -1.79 5.91 -8.70
CA ASN A 70 -2.33 4.72 -9.35
C ASN A 70 -1.26 3.66 -9.63
N THR A 71 -0.08 4.08 -10.05
CA THR A 71 1.05 3.17 -10.32
C THR A 71 1.48 2.48 -9.03
N PHE A 72 1.71 3.25 -7.96
CA PHE A 72 2.11 2.71 -6.67
C PHE A 72 1.04 1.78 -6.06
N TYR A 73 -0.22 2.20 -6.10
CA TYR A 73 -1.33 1.38 -5.60
C TYR A 73 -1.44 0.05 -6.36
N SER A 74 -1.36 0.09 -7.70
CA SER A 74 -1.43 -1.10 -8.54
C SER A 74 -0.28 -2.07 -8.27
N GLU A 75 0.93 -1.55 -8.09
CA GLU A 75 2.10 -2.35 -7.73
C GLU A 75 1.91 -3.03 -6.36
N LYS A 76 1.46 -2.28 -5.35
CA LYS A 76 1.21 -2.82 -4.00
C LYS A 76 0.07 -3.82 -3.97
N LEU A 77 -0.98 -3.61 -4.75
CA LEU A 77 -2.08 -4.56 -4.88
C LEU A 77 -1.62 -5.87 -5.52
N ALA A 78 -0.80 -5.80 -6.57
CA ALA A 78 -0.23 -6.98 -7.21
C ALA A 78 0.74 -7.73 -6.26
N GLU A 79 1.56 -7.00 -5.49
CA GLU A 79 2.41 -7.57 -4.45
C GLU A 79 1.56 -8.32 -3.40
N ALA A 80 0.48 -7.69 -2.93
CA ALA A 80 -0.43 -8.27 -1.95
C ALA A 80 -1.12 -9.54 -2.49
N GLN A 81 -1.59 -9.53 -3.74
CA GLN A 81 -2.17 -10.70 -4.39
C GLN A 81 -1.18 -11.87 -4.49
N ARG A 82 0.07 -11.60 -4.90
CA ARG A 82 1.12 -12.63 -4.96
C ARG A 82 1.41 -13.19 -3.57
N ARG A 83 1.56 -12.33 -2.56
CA ARG A 83 1.85 -12.74 -1.18
C ARG A 83 0.70 -13.58 -0.60
N TYR A 84 -0.55 -13.23 -0.92
CA TYR A 84 -1.72 -14.02 -0.52
C TYR A 84 -1.67 -15.46 -1.05
N VAL A 85 -1.40 -15.64 -2.35
CA VAL A 85 -1.30 -16.97 -2.97
C VAL A 85 -0.17 -17.79 -2.33
N THR A 86 0.99 -17.18 -2.10
CA THR A 86 2.12 -17.84 -1.41
C THR A 86 1.73 -18.30 -0.01
N LEU A 87 1.14 -17.42 0.79
CA LEU A 87 0.72 -17.74 2.17
C LEU A 87 -0.36 -18.83 2.21
N GLN A 88 -1.28 -18.85 1.25
CA GLN A 88 -2.27 -19.93 1.13
C GLN A 88 -1.61 -21.28 0.83
N ASN A 89 -0.65 -21.31 -0.11
CA ASN A 89 0.07 -22.54 -0.45
C ASN A 89 0.92 -23.06 0.72
N GLU A 90 1.59 -22.17 1.46
CA GLU A 90 2.35 -22.51 2.67
C GLU A 90 1.45 -23.06 3.77
N LEU A 91 0.29 -22.43 4.00
CA LEU A 91 -0.71 -22.92 4.96
C LEU A 91 -1.21 -24.30 4.59
N GLN A 92 -1.58 -24.50 3.32
CA GLN A 92 -2.09 -25.79 2.84
C GLN A 92 -1.04 -26.89 3.00
N SER A 93 0.21 -26.61 2.62
CA SER A 93 1.33 -27.54 2.78
C SER A 93 1.58 -27.91 4.25
N SER A 94 1.46 -26.93 5.16
CA SER A 94 1.59 -27.16 6.60
C SER A 94 0.47 -28.04 7.16
N LEU A 95 -0.78 -27.83 6.70
CA LEU A 95 -1.94 -28.64 7.07
C LEU A 95 -1.83 -30.09 6.59
N ASP A 96 -1.38 -30.30 5.35
CA ASP A 96 -1.22 -31.65 4.80
C ASP A 96 -0.08 -32.41 5.51
N ALA A 97 1.03 -31.74 5.86
CA ALA A 97 2.09 -32.31 6.70
C ALA A 97 1.63 -32.68 8.12
N GLN A 98 0.59 -32.04 8.67
CA GLN A 98 -0.02 -32.44 9.94
C GLN A 98 -0.90 -33.69 9.79
N ARG A 99 -1.68 -33.78 8.71
CA ARG A 99 -2.53 -34.95 8.39
C ARG A 99 -1.70 -36.22 8.20
N GLU A 100 -0.57 -36.12 7.50
CA GLU A 100 0.33 -37.26 7.32
C GLU A 100 0.94 -37.76 8.64
N SER A 101 1.18 -36.89 9.62
CA SER A 101 1.66 -37.34 10.95
C SER A 101 0.59 -38.04 11.81
N THR A 102 -0.70 -37.75 11.59
CA THR A 102 -1.81 -38.33 12.35
C THR A 102 -2.37 -39.62 11.75
N ALA A 103 -1.89 -40.03 10.56
CA ALA A 103 -2.32 -41.27 9.91
C ALA A 103 -1.91 -42.53 10.72
N PRO A 104 -2.80 -43.56 10.79
CA PRO A 104 -2.57 -44.77 11.59
C PRO A 104 -1.29 -45.54 11.23
N PRO A 105 -0.68 -46.28 12.17
CA PRO A 105 0.69 -46.82 12.04
C PRO A 105 0.88 -47.96 11.03
N GLY A 106 -0.15 -48.38 10.30
CA GLY A 106 -0.19 -49.64 9.54
C GLY A 106 0.81 -49.80 8.39
N LEU A 107 1.56 -48.76 8.04
CA LEU A 107 2.56 -48.76 6.96
C LEU A 107 3.94 -48.19 7.38
N ARG A 108 4.20 -48.03 8.68
CA ARG A 108 5.48 -47.46 9.14
C ARG A 108 6.60 -48.51 9.09
N LYS A 109 7.35 -48.53 7.98
CA LYS A 109 8.73 -49.06 7.97
C LYS A 109 9.50 -48.40 9.11
N ARG A 110 10.03 -49.21 10.04
CA ARG A 110 10.82 -48.84 11.22
C ARG A 110 11.71 -47.61 10.97
N LYS A 111 11.30 -46.44 11.46
CA LYS A 111 12.20 -45.30 11.69
C LYS A 111 12.15 -44.93 13.18
N THR A 112 13.31 -45.13 13.81
CA THR A 112 13.81 -44.59 15.08
C THR A 112 12.95 -43.53 15.80
N MET A 113 12.48 -43.86 17.01
CA MET A 113 11.65 -43.04 17.92
C MET A 113 12.26 -41.69 18.36
N PHE A 114 13.54 -41.43 18.12
CA PHE A 114 14.20 -40.18 18.53
C PHE A 114 13.98 -38.99 17.58
N HIS A 115 13.39 -39.19 16.40
CA HIS A 115 13.16 -38.11 15.42
C HIS A 115 11.79 -37.41 15.51
N LEU A 116 10.81 -38.01 16.21
CA LEU A 116 9.44 -37.50 16.22
C LEU A 116 9.31 -36.14 16.93
N SER A 117 10.06 -35.94 18.03
CA SER A 117 10.04 -34.69 18.81
C SER A 117 10.70 -33.51 18.08
N GLN A 118 11.65 -33.78 17.19
CA GLN A 118 12.30 -32.76 16.36
C GLN A 118 11.35 -32.31 15.24
N GLU A 119 10.64 -33.24 14.60
CA GLU A 119 9.63 -32.95 13.58
C GLU A 119 8.46 -32.13 14.14
N GLU A 120 7.96 -32.49 15.33
CA GLU A 120 6.88 -31.74 16.00
C GLU A 120 7.31 -30.32 16.38
N ARG A 121 8.55 -30.13 16.87
CA ARG A 121 9.11 -28.79 17.15
C ARG A 121 9.26 -27.96 15.88
N SER A 122 9.72 -28.55 14.78
CA SER A 122 9.81 -27.88 13.47
C SER A 122 8.44 -27.47 12.93
N LYS A 123 7.40 -28.30 13.09
CA LYS A 123 6.01 -27.97 12.73
C LYS A 123 5.46 -26.82 13.58
N HIS A 124 5.75 -26.81 14.88
CA HIS A 124 5.30 -25.75 15.79
C HIS A 124 6.00 -24.41 15.52
N HIS A 125 7.25 -24.45 15.04
CA HIS A 125 7.97 -23.27 14.55
C HIS A 125 7.31 -22.75 13.26
N ASN A 126 7.05 -23.64 12.30
CA ASN A 126 6.38 -23.33 11.03
C ASN A 126 5.01 -22.64 11.20
N ILE A 127 4.16 -23.13 12.11
CA ILE A 127 2.84 -22.49 12.38
C ILE A 127 2.99 -21.11 13.03
N LYS A 128 3.98 -20.90 13.90
CA LYS A 128 4.22 -19.58 14.52
C LYS A 128 4.69 -18.58 13.47
N ASP A 129 5.59 -18.99 12.58
CA ASP A 129 6.11 -18.16 11.50
C ASP A 129 4.98 -17.80 10.52
N LEU A 130 4.12 -18.75 10.20
CA LEU A 130 2.97 -18.53 9.33
C LEU A 130 1.96 -17.55 9.96
N LYS A 131 1.69 -17.66 11.27
CA LYS A 131 0.85 -16.68 11.99
C LYS A 131 1.43 -15.27 11.93
N LEU A 132 2.75 -15.14 12.12
CA LEU A 132 3.44 -13.86 11.97
C LEU A 132 3.31 -13.32 10.55
N ALA A 133 3.55 -14.17 9.54
CA ALA A 133 3.48 -13.78 8.13
C ALA A 133 2.07 -13.32 7.70
N PHE A 134 1.01 -13.98 8.17
CA PHE A 134 -0.37 -13.53 7.97
C PHE A 134 -0.67 -12.22 8.71
N SER A 135 -0.14 -12.04 9.93
CA SER A 135 -0.33 -10.79 10.68
C SER A 135 0.33 -9.60 9.99
N GLU A 136 1.55 -9.76 9.47
CA GLU A 136 2.24 -8.74 8.67
C GLU A 136 1.51 -8.46 7.36
N PHE A 137 1.05 -9.52 6.68
CA PHE A 137 0.29 -9.39 5.46
C PHE A 137 -1.02 -8.60 5.70
N TYR A 138 -1.76 -8.92 6.75
CA TYR A 138 -2.98 -8.19 7.09
C TYR A 138 -2.69 -6.72 7.41
N LEU A 139 -1.64 -6.43 8.19
CA LEU A 139 -1.22 -5.06 8.43
C LEU A 139 -0.93 -4.32 7.11
N SER A 140 -0.23 -4.96 6.17
CA SER A 140 0.06 -4.37 4.86
C SER A 140 -1.20 -4.01 4.05
N LEU A 141 -2.27 -4.82 4.15
CA LEU A 141 -3.55 -4.53 3.51
C LEU A 141 -4.25 -3.33 4.15
N ILE A 142 -4.24 -3.22 5.47
CA ILE A 142 -4.80 -2.08 6.19
C ILE A 142 -4.05 -0.79 5.82
N LEU A 143 -2.73 -0.84 5.73
CA LEU A 143 -1.93 0.30 5.27
C LEU A 143 -2.29 0.69 3.83
N LEU A 144 -2.44 -0.28 2.92
CA LEU A 144 -2.83 -0.03 1.53
C LEU A 144 -4.24 0.57 1.41
N GLN A 145 -5.19 0.11 2.24
CA GLN A 145 -6.53 0.69 2.32
C GLN A 145 -6.50 2.13 2.84
N ASN A 146 -5.71 2.41 3.88
CA ASN A 146 -5.53 3.76 4.39
C ASN A 146 -4.88 4.67 3.33
N TYR A 147 -3.90 4.16 2.59
CA TYR A 147 -3.30 4.86 1.46
C TYR A 147 -4.34 5.24 0.42
N GLN A 148 -5.22 4.32 0.02
CA GLN A 148 -6.32 4.62 -0.90
C GLN A 148 -7.25 5.71 -0.36
N ASN A 149 -7.70 5.58 0.89
CA ASN A 149 -8.65 6.53 1.50
C ASN A 149 -8.06 7.94 1.68
N LEU A 150 -6.76 8.06 1.95
CA LEU A 150 -6.10 9.35 2.12
C LEU A 150 -5.80 10.08 0.81
N ASN A 151 -5.79 9.35 -0.33
CA ASN A 151 -5.50 9.90 -1.65
C ASN A 151 -6.74 10.07 -2.54
N PHE A 152 -7.89 9.49 -2.17
CA PHE A 152 -9.17 9.63 -2.86
C PHE A 152 -9.88 10.92 -2.44
#